data_AF-A0A8H5HX60-F1
#
_entry.id   AF-A0A8H5HX60-F1
#
_cell.length_a   1.000
_cell.length_b   1.000
_cell.length_c   1.000
_cell.angle_alpha   90.00
_cell.angle_beta   90.00
_cell.angle_gamma   90.00
#
_symmetry.space_group_name_H-M   'P 1'
#
loop_
_entity.id
_entity.type
_entity.pdbx_description
1 polymer ?
#
loop_
_entity_poly.entity_id
_entity_poly.type
_entity_poly.pdbx_seq_one_letter_code
_entity_poly.pdbx_strand_id
1 'polypeptide(L)'
;MLPPNNMSRRVLVVGAGASGMSCASILAQHPDRFHVTLMEANNECGGQMFSIPINDKYGANWLNQGVQGGSHIYHHTFYLFEKLNYRPEPVNLEIAFGKDSTFWTNVYPTQLVQRHAKEIKRFSWVIKFLRWFELIFALIPIRVSLKMFFFSDEFIDCMIYPSLALFLGTGNATPDLPTVMMERLYTSSTYGMWYPVDPQMLTSNLPPMVVFPEASAIYADWKTSLENKGVSVRLGTQVKEVLSRSKHEGVRVAIGSRKPDDTTTDNASDSEGLTKPSHETVGQDTVETFDEIVFCVLADTAIRILGDQARWIEKKVLGWTKWSDDVTVTHDDLDYMKKWYEVEYNDQVAVTDLKQRDESARVERARKSFRP
;
A
#
# COMPACT_ATOMS: atom_id res chain seq x y z
N MET A 1 -41.93 -14.60 7.46
CA MET A 1 -41.36 -15.94 7.23
C MET A 1 -40.70 -15.93 5.87
N LEU A 2 -39.38 -16.11 5.82
CA LEU A 2 -38.65 -16.31 4.55
C LEU A 2 -38.93 -17.73 4.05
N PRO A 3 -38.97 -17.98 2.72
CA PRO A 3 -39.21 -19.32 2.20
C PRO A 3 -38.07 -20.27 2.60
N PRO A 4 -38.34 -21.56 2.81
CA PRO A 4 -37.31 -22.56 3.07
C PRO A 4 -36.60 -22.87 1.75
N ASN A 5 -35.44 -22.24 1.52
CA ASN A 5 -34.45 -22.80 0.61
C ASN A 5 -33.15 -23.00 1.40
N ASN A 6 -33.11 -24.16 2.02
CA ASN A 6 -32.14 -24.63 2.99
C ASN A 6 -30.86 -25.13 2.30
N MET A 7 -30.16 -24.25 1.57
CA MET A 7 -28.87 -24.58 0.95
C MET A 7 -27.90 -23.42 1.18
N SER A 8 -26.83 -23.71 1.92
CA SER A 8 -25.69 -22.81 2.11
C SER A 8 -25.10 -22.42 0.75
N ARG A 9 -24.87 -21.12 0.52
CA ARG A 9 -24.41 -20.58 -0.76
C ARG A 9 -22.93 -20.88 -0.96
N ARG A 10 -22.57 -21.40 -2.11
CA ARG A 10 -21.17 -21.61 -2.52
C ARG A 10 -20.61 -20.29 -3.06
N VAL A 11 -19.68 -19.69 -2.32
CA VAL A 11 -19.07 -18.40 -2.65
C VAL A 11 -17.62 -18.63 -3.06
N LEU A 12 -17.27 -18.18 -4.27
CA LEU A 12 -15.89 -18.10 -4.73
C LEU A 12 -15.30 -16.72 -4.38
N VAL A 13 -14.20 -16.69 -3.66
CA VAL A 13 -13.37 -15.50 -3.44
C VAL A 13 -12.11 -15.63 -4.27
N VAL A 14 -11.84 -14.64 -5.13
CA VAL A 14 -10.68 -14.65 -6.05
C VAL A 14 -9.62 -13.67 -5.54
N GLY A 15 -8.42 -14.19 -5.24
CA GLY A 15 -7.28 -13.47 -4.66
C GLY A 15 -7.20 -13.63 -3.14
N ALA A 16 -6.06 -14.10 -2.63
CA ALA A 16 -5.77 -14.30 -1.21
C ALA A 16 -4.82 -13.24 -0.62
N GLY A 17 -4.89 -12.00 -1.13
CA GLY A 17 -4.36 -10.83 -0.44
C GLY A 17 -5.22 -10.41 0.76
N ALA A 18 -4.83 -9.31 1.43
CA ALA A 18 -5.52 -8.80 2.63
C ALA A 18 -7.05 -8.72 2.51
N SER A 19 -7.56 -8.26 1.35
CA SER A 19 -9.00 -8.12 1.09
C SER A 19 -9.73 -9.46 0.98
N GLY A 20 -9.15 -10.43 0.27
CA GLY A 20 -9.74 -11.77 0.09
C GLY A 20 -9.68 -12.61 1.35
N MET A 21 -8.56 -12.57 2.08
CA MET A 21 -8.42 -13.20 3.39
C MET A 21 -9.43 -12.64 4.39
N SER A 22 -9.64 -11.31 4.38
CA SER A 22 -10.67 -10.65 5.19
C SER A 22 -12.09 -11.07 4.79
N CYS A 23 -12.39 -11.09 3.49
CA CYS A 23 -13.70 -11.49 2.97
C CYS A 23 -14.04 -12.92 3.39
N ALA A 24 -13.12 -13.87 3.15
CA ALA A 24 -13.27 -15.25 3.56
C ALA A 24 -13.45 -15.39 5.08
N SER A 25 -12.72 -14.61 5.88
CA SER A 25 -12.83 -14.61 7.35
C SER A 25 -14.19 -14.20 7.88
N ILE A 26 -14.85 -13.24 7.22
CA ILE A 26 -16.18 -12.79 7.62
C ILE A 26 -17.24 -13.78 7.17
N LEU A 27 -17.15 -14.28 5.93
CA LEU A 27 -18.10 -15.28 5.42
C LEU A 27 -18.03 -16.59 6.22
N ALA A 28 -16.83 -17.02 6.63
CA ALA A 28 -16.62 -18.23 7.42
C ALA A 28 -17.23 -18.17 8.85
N GLN A 29 -17.69 -17.01 9.31
CA GLN A 29 -18.42 -16.89 10.58
C GLN A 29 -19.88 -17.36 10.48
N HIS A 30 -20.37 -17.61 9.26
CA HIS A 30 -21.73 -18.07 8.99
C HIS A 30 -21.72 -19.36 8.14
N PRO A 31 -21.17 -20.47 8.65
CA PRO A 31 -21.03 -21.73 7.90
C PRO A 31 -22.37 -22.37 7.51
N ASP A 32 -23.45 -22.01 8.21
CA ASP A 32 -24.83 -22.38 7.88
C ASP A 32 -25.36 -21.68 6.61
N ARG A 33 -24.71 -20.58 6.21
CA ARG A 33 -25.13 -19.72 5.09
C ARG A 33 -24.16 -19.72 3.93
N PHE A 34 -22.87 -19.95 4.17
CA PHE A 34 -21.82 -19.88 3.14
C PHE A 34 -20.85 -21.06 3.18
N HIS A 35 -20.59 -21.62 2.01
CA HIS A 35 -19.45 -22.49 1.72
C HIS A 35 -18.44 -21.70 0.90
N VAL A 36 -17.31 -21.37 1.50
CA VAL A 36 -16.32 -20.46 0.90
C VAL A 36 -15.19 -21.25 0.25
N THR A 37 -14.92 -20.93 -1.01
CA THR A 37 -13.70 -21.34 -1.70
C THR A 37 -12.88 -20.10 -1.99
N LEU A 38 -11.65 -20.05 -1.48
CA LEU A 38 -10.69 -18.97 -1.72
C LEU A 38 -9.62 -19.47 -2.70
N MET A 39 -9.48 -18.81 -3.84
CA MET A 39 -8.48 -19.17 -4.86
C MET A 39 -7.44 -18.08 -5.02
N GLU A 40 -6.17 -18.48 -5.06
CA GLU A 40 -5.01 -17.62 -5.28
C GLU A 40 -4.15 -18.19 -6.40
N ALA A 41 -3.73 -17.33 -7.33
CA ALA A 41 -2.91 -17.72 -8.45
C ALA A 41 -1.48 -18.06 -8.01
N ASN A 42 -0.96 -17.39 -6.97
CA ASN A 42 0.35 -17.66 -6.39
C ASN A 42 0.32 -18.84 -5.41
N ASN A 43 1.50 -19.36 -5.08
CA ASN A 43 1.66 -20.48 -4.14
C ASN A 43 1.61 -20.05 -2.66
N GLU A 44 1.33 -18.78 -2.39
CA GLU A 44 1.27 -18.18 -1.06
C GLU A 44 0.15 -17.14 -0.96
N CYS A 45 -0.33 -16.89 0.25
CA CYS A 45 -1.25 -15.79 0.55
C CYS A 45 -0.45 -14.51 0.83
N GLY A 46 -1.12 -13.35 0.73
CA GLY A 46 -0.58 -12.07 1.20
C GLY A 46 -0.54 -10.98 0.15
N GLY A 47 -0.31 -11.34 -1.11
CA GLY A 47 -0.26 -10.38 -2.22
C GLY A 47 0.87 -9.36 -2.00
N GLN A 48 0.52 -8.07 -1.89
CA GLN A 48 1.49 -6.96 -1.74
C GLN A 48 2.11 -6.85 -0.32
N MET A 49 1.74 -7.75 0.59
CA MET A 49 2.30 -7.79 1.94
C MET A 49 2.88 -9.18 2.17
N PHE A 50 4.20 -9.30 2.01
CA PHE A 50 4.94 -10.55 2.15
C PHE A 50 6.31 -10.29 2.78
N SER A 51 6.96 -11.35 3.23
CA SER A 51 8.30 -11.29 3.83
C SER A 51 9.31 -12.06 2.98
N ILE A 52 10.53 -11.55 2.90
CA ILE A 52 11.68 -12.22 2.31
C ILE A 52 12.68 -12.62 3.40
N PRO A 53 13.42 -13.72 3.22
CA PRO A 53 14.51 -14.06 4.12
C PRO A 53 15.67 -13.06 3.95
N ILE A 54 16.32 -12.70 5.07
CA ILE A 54 17.55 -11.90 5.08
C ILE A 54 18.61 -12.57 5.96
N ASN A 55 19.86 -12.10 5.83
CA ASN A 55 20.97 -12.63 6.62
C ASN A 55 20.87 -12.21 8.10
N ASP A 56 21.12 -13.14 9.02
CA ASP A 56 21.04 -12.91 10.47
C ASP A 56 22.00 -11.85 11.01
N LYS A 57 23.05 -11.48 10.24
CA LYS A 57 23.97 -10.39 10.59
C LYS A 57 23.29 -9.04 10.85
N TYR A 58 22.07 -8.84 10.36
CA TYR A 58 21.30 -7.61 10.59
C TYR A 58 20.45 -7.65 11.87
N GLY A 59 20.53 -8.71 12.68
CA GLY A 59 19.71 -8.88 13.88
C GLY A 59 18.28 -9.36 13.61
N ALA A 60 17.97 -9.71 12.36
CA ALA A 60 16.73 -10.31 11.91
C ALA A 60 17.03 -11.31 10.79
N ASN A 61 16.16 -12.30 10.60
CA ASN A 61 16.26 -13.31 9.54
C ASN A 61 15.19 -13.16 8.44
N TRP A 62 14.32 -12.15 8.56
CA TRP A 62 13.32 -11.80 7.56
C TRP A 62 13.14 -10.27 7.47
N LEU A 63 12.58 -9.81 6.35
CA LEU A 63 12.16 -8.43 6.12
C LEU A 63 10.83 -8.41 5.37
N ASN A 64 9.88 -7.58 5.81
CA ASN A 64 8.67 -7.34 5.04
C ASN A 64 8.99 -6.52 3.78
N GLN A 65 8.50 -6.97 2.62
CA GLN A 65 8.48 -6.20 1.37
C GLN A 65 7.06 -5.75 1.04
N GLY A 66 6.97 -4.62 0.33
CA GLY A 66 5.72 -3.90 0.09
C GLY A 66 5.24 -3.23 1.38
N VAL A 67 4.25 -3.83 2.05
CA VAL A 67 3.67 -3.27 3.28
C VAL A 67 4.50 -3.66 4.51
N GLN A 68 5.23 -2.70 5.06
CA GLN A 68 6.10 -2.90 6.24
C GLN A 68 5.44 -2.50 7.56
N GLY A 69 4.50 -1.55 7.53
CA GLY A 69 3.97 -0.92 8.73
C GLY A 69 2.99 0.19 8.40
N GLY A 70 2.68 1.00 9.41
CA GLY A 70 1.86 2.18 9.19
C GLY A 70 1.42 2.86 10.48
N SER A 71 0.29 3.55 10.40
CA SER A 71 -0.24 4.32 11.53
C SER A 71 -0.87 3.40 12.60
N HIS A 72 -0.89 3.88 13.83
CA HIS A 72 -1.54 3.26 14.99
C HIS A 72 -3.08 3.17 14.89
N ILE A 73 -3.67 3.68 13.81
CA ILE A 73 -5.11 3.71 13.56
C ILE A 73 -5.65 2.48 12.84
N TYR A 74 -4.79 1.52 12.46
CA TYR A 74 -5.18 0.30 11.76
C TYR A 74 -5.83 -0.75 12.68
N HIS A 75 -6.91 -0.34 13.38
CA HIS A 75 -7.58 -1.12 14.42
C HIS A 75 -8.00 -2.51 13.95
N HIS A 76 -8.53 -2.65 12.73
CA HIS A 76 -8.93 -3.95 12.18
C HIS A 76 -7.73 -4.87 11.91
N THR A 77 -6.64 -4.31 11.39
CA THR A 77 -5.39 -5.05 11.16
C THR A 77 -4.78 -5.52 12.47
N PHE A 78 -4.74 -4.66 13.50
CA PHE A 78 -4.18 -5.03 14.80
C PHE A 78 -5.04 -6.06 15.53
N TYR A 79 -6.37 -5.93 15.43
CA TYR A 79 -7.28 -6.94 15.96
C TYR A 79 -7.07 -8.31 15.30
N LEU A 80 -6.81 -8.32 13.99
CA LEU A 80 -6.45 -9.55 13.27
C LEU A 80 -5.12 -10.12 13.78
N PHE A 81 -4.08 -9.29 13.90
CA PHE A 81 -2.78 -9.73 14.43
C PHE A 81 -2.94 -10.35 15.81
N GLU A 82 -3.66 -9.68 16.71
CA GLU A 82 -3.90 -10.17 18.06
C GLU A 82 -4.64 -11.52 18.07
N LYS A 83 -5.63 -11.70 17.19
CA LYS A 83 -6.32 -12.99 17.03
C LYS A 83 -5.42 -14.13 16.56
N LEU A 84 -4.36 -13.81 15.84
CA LEU A 84 -3.36 -14.76 15.36
C LEU A 84 -2.14 -14.82 16.30
N ASN A 85 -2.19 -14.18 17.47
CA ASN A 85 -1.11 -14.07 18.47
C ASN A 85 0.14 -13.30 17.99
N TYR A 86 -0.03 -12.39 17.03
CA TYR A 86 0.99 -11.44 16.61
C TYR A 86 0.76 -10.06 17.23
N ARG A 87 1.81 -9.27 17.34
CA ARG A 87 1.74 -7.87 17.80
C ARG A 87 2.59 -6.97 16.91
N PRO A 88 2.05 -5.82 16.47
CA PRO A 88 2.86 -4.81 15.82
C PRO A 88 3.77 -4.12 16.86
N GLU A 89 4.93 -3.63 16.44
CA GLU A 89 5.86 -2.95 17.33
C GLU A 89 5.89 -1.45 17.05
N PRO A 90 5.90 -0.59 18.08
CA PRO A 90 5.98 0.85 17.88
C PRO A 90 7.36 1.25 17.35
N VAL A 91 7.37 2.20 16.40
CA VAL A 91 8.60 2.80 15.87
C VAL A 91 8.39 4.31 15.70
N ASN A 92 9.48 5.07 15.82
CA ASN A 92 9.49 6.48 15.45
C ASN A 92 10.03 6.61 14.03
N LEU A 93 9.28 7.26 13.14
CA LEU A 93 9.72 7.40 11.76
C LEU A 93 10.78 8.50 11.63
N GLU A 94 11.95 8.11 11.13
CA GLU A 94 13.00 9.01 10.65
C GLU A 94 13.01 8.98 9.12
N ILE A 95 13.29 10.12 8.50
CA ILE A 95 13.42 10.22 7.04
C ILE A 95 14.66 11.02 6.66
N ALA A 96 15.24 10.70 5.52
CA ALA A 96 16.27 11.49 4.86
C ALA A 96 15.89 11.66 3.38
N PHE A 97 15.62 12.89 2.97
CA PHE A 97 15.32 13.21 1.58
C PHE A 97 16.42 14.10 1.00
N GLY A 98 16.76 13.84 -0.25
CA GLY A 98 17.75 14.62 -0.99
C GLY A 98 19.18 14.43 -0.46
N LYS A 99 20.07 15.29 -0.95
CA LYS A 99 21.51 15.27 -0.64
C LYS A 99 22.06 16.70 -0.64
N ASP A 100 23.16 16.93 0.06
CA ASP A 100 23.88 18.21 0.03
C ASP A 100 22.93 19.40 0.30
N SER A 101 22.83 20.37 -0.63
CA SER A 101 22.01 21.57 -0.49
C SER A 101 20.50 21.36 -0.60
N THR A 102 20.06 20.17 -1.06
CA THR A 102 18.65 19.75 -1.13
C THR A 102 18.28 18.76 -0.03
N PHE A 103 19.22 18.45 0.87
CA PHE A 103 18.94 17.55 1.98
C PHE A 103 17.99 18.17 3.01
N TRP A 104 17.01 17.37 3.44
CA TRP A 104 16.22 17.66 4.62
C TRP A 104 15.66 16.39 5.27
N THR A 105 15.27 16.52 6.54
CA THR A 105 14.75 15.44 7.39
C THR A 105 13.65 15.98 8.31
N ASN A 106 12.81 15.10 8.84
CA ASN A 106 11.89 15.43 9.93
C ASN A 106 12.57 15.48 11.32
N VAL A 107 13.82 15.03 11.43
CA VAL A 107 14.54 14.88 12.72
C VAL A 107 15.09 16.21 13.23
N TYR A 108 15.77 16.98 12.38
CA TYR A 108 16.35 18.29 12.70
C TYR A 108 16.21 19.28 11.54
N PRO A 109 16.19 20.60 11.79
CA PRO A 109 16.10 21.59 10.73
C PRO A 109 17.35 21.65 9.86
N THR A 110 17.15 21.83 8.55
CA THR A 110 18.24 22.05 7.60
C THR A 110 18.16 23.42 6.92
N GLN A 111 19.22 23.80 6.22
CA GLN A 111 19.25 25.02 5.42
C GLN A 111 18.12 25.05 4.37
N LEU A 112 17.73 23.91 3.79
CA LEU A 112 16.61 23.84 2.85
C LEU A 112 15.28 24.21 3.53
N VAL A 113 15.04 23.67 4.73
CA VAL A 113 13.87 24.02 5.55
C VAL A 113 13.85 25.52 5.84
N GLN A 114 15.01 26.09 6.23
CA GLN A 114 15.12 27.52 6.50
C GLN A 114 14.86 28.38 5.25
N ARG A 115 15.40 27.98 4.09
CA ARG A 115 15.20 28.64 2.78
C ARG A 115 13.72 28.70 2.41
N HIS A 116 12.99 27.58 2.58
CA HIS A 116 11.57 27.49 2.25
C HIS A 116 10.60 27.77 3.41
N ALA A 117 11.08 28.33 4.53
CA ALA A 117 10.22 28.58 5.70
C ALA A 117 8.95 29.40 5.41
N LYS A 118 9.00 30.35 4.45
CA LYS A 118 7.81 31.10 4.02
C LYS A 118 6.81 30.20 3.28
N GLU A 119 7.30 29.29 2.44
CA GLU A 119 6.48 28.35 1.70
C GLU A 119 5.89 27.28 2.60
N ILE A 120 6.64 26.75 3.57
CA ILE A 120 6.13 25.81 4.59
C ILE A 120 4.96 26.42 5.38
N LYS A 121 5.11 27.68 5.82
CA LYS A 121 4.05 28.40 6.51
C LYS A 121 2.82 28.60 5.63
N ARG A 122 3.01 28.96 4.36
CA ARG A 122 1.93 29.10 3.38
C ARG A 122 1.25 27.75 3.14
N PHE A 123 2.01 26.67 2.95
CA PHE A 123 1.51 25.32 2.74
C PHE A 123 0.61 24.86 3.88
N SER A 124 1.04 25.09 5.12
CA SER A 124 0.25 24.78 6.33
C SER A 124 -1.10 25.50 6.39
N TRP A 125 -1.19 26.69 5.79
CA TRP A 125 -2.46 27.40 5.62
C TRP A 125 -3.25 26.85 4.43
N VAL A 126 -2.59 26.63 3.28
CA VAL A 126 -3.21 26.13 2.05
C VAL A 126 -3.91 24.80 2.29
N ILE A 127 -3.27 23.82 2.92
CA ILE A 127 -3.91 22.51 3.17
C ILE A 127 -5.17 22.59 4.04
N LYS A 128 -5.21 23.52 5.00
CA LYS A 128 -6.42 23.78 5.81
C LYS A 128 -7.53 24.41 4.97
N PHE A 129 -7.16 25.30 4.05
CA PHE A 129 -8.08 25.86 3.06
C PHE A 129 -8.60 24.78 2.10
N LEU A 130 -7.72 23.93 1.55
CA LEU A 130 -8.08 22.84 0.65
C LEU A 130 -9.13 21.91 1.27
N ARG A 131 -9.00 21.62 2.56
CA ARG A 131 -9.96 20.82 3.33
C ARG A 131 -11.39 21.36 3.26
N TRP A 132 -11.55 22.67 3.34
CA TRP A 132 -12.86 23.32 3.28
C TRP A 132 -13.52 23.19 1.90
N PHE A 133 -12.74 22.98 0.85
CA PHE A 133 -13.19 22.89 -0.54
C PHE A 133 -12.92 21.51 -1.15
N GLU A 134 -12.97 20.45 -0.33
CA GLU A 134 -12.51 19.11 -0.71
C GLU A 134 -13.13 18.57 -2.01
N LEU A 135 -14.41 18.87 -2.29
CA LEU A 135 -15.09 18.38 -3.49
C LEU A 135 -14.49 18.94 -4.78
N ILE A 136 -14.00 20.18 -4.76
CA ILE A 136 -13.33 20.81 -5.91
C ILE A 136 -11.95 20.18 -6.09
N PHE A 137 -11.19 20.08 -5.00
CA PHE A 137 -9.82 19.58 -5.01
C PHE A 137 -9.70 18.05 -5.13
N ALA A 138 -10.80 17.32 -4.99
CA ALA A 138 -10.89 15.90 -5.34
C ALA A 138 -10.73 15.65 -6.85
N LEU A 139 -10.98 16.66 -7.70
CA LEU A 139 -10.89 16.55 -9.16
C LEU A 139 -9.64 17.22 -9.74
N ILE A 140 -8.85 17.94 -8.92
CA ILE A 140 -7.69 18.70 -9.36
C ILE A 140 -6.40 17.95 -8.99
N PRO A 141 -5.48 17.70 -9.93
CA PRO A 141 -4.18 17.10 -9.64
C PRO A 141 -3.31 17.96 -8.71
N ILE A 142 -2.50 17.32 -7.87
CA ILE A 142 -1.61 17.99 -6.90
C ILE A 142 -0.72 19.04 -7.57
N ARG A 143 -0.09 18.71 -8.71
CA ARG A 143 0.78 19.64 -9.44
C ARG A 143 0.10 20.94 -9.82
N VAL A 144 -1.18 20.88 -10.18
CA VAL A 144 -1.97 22.05 -10.58
C VAL A 144 -2.25 22.93 -9.36
N SER A 145 -2.71 22.33 -8.26
CA SER A 145 -2.98 23.05 -7.01
C SER A 145 -1.72 23.71 -6.46
N LEU A 146 -0.58 23.02 -6.45
CA LEU A 146 0.68 23.60 -5.97
C LEU A 146 1.07 24.86 -6.77
N LYS A 147 0.92 24.83 -8.10
CA LYS A 147 1.18 25.99 -8.95
C LYS A 147 0.15 27.11 -8.78
N MET A 148 -1.13 26.78 -8.58
CA MET A 148 -2.17 27.77 -8.27
C MET A 148 -1.88 28.58 -7.00
N PHE A 149 -1.22 27.98 -6.01
CA PHE A 149 -0.81 28.65 -4.77
C PHE A 149 0.63 29.20 -4.81
N PHE A 150 1.23 29.28 -6.00
CA PHE A 150 2.53 29.91 -6.28
C PHE A 150 3.71 29.27 -5.51
N PHE A 151 3.71 27.95 -5.35
CA PHE A 151 4.87 27.21 -4.81
C PHE A 151 6.00 27.09 -5.84
N SER A 152 7.24 27.28 -5.36
CA SER A 152 8.46 27.16 -6.19
C SER A 152 8.70 25.71 -6.62
N ASP A 153 9.38 25.51 -7.75
CA ASP A 153 9.76 24.16 -8.21
C ASP A 153 10.65 23.46 -7.18
N GLU A 154 11.63 24.15 -6.60
CA GLU A 154 12.51 23.59 -5.56
C GLU A 154 11.71 23.10 -4.34
N PHE A 155 10.73 23.86 -3.85
CA PHE A 155 9.88 23.41 -2.74
C PHE A 155 9.02 22.20 -3.11
N ILE A 156 8.47 22.20 -4.33
CA ILE A 156 7.61 21.13 -4.82
C ILE A 156 8.41 19.83 -4.97
N ASP A 157 9.55 19.89 -5.68
CA ASP A 157 10.33 18.72 -6.09
C ASP A 157 11.20 18.18 -4.95
N CYS A 158 11.75 19.04 -4.09
CA CYS A 158 12.62 18.60 -3.00
C CYS A 158 11.85 18.30 -1.70
N MET A 159 10.71 18.95 -1.45
CA MET A 159 9.98 18.78 -0.17
C MET A 159 8.61 18.12 -0.34
N ILE A 160 7.74 18.65 -1.20
CA ILE A 160 6.36 18.16 -1.27
C ILE A 160 6.28 16.77 -1.91
N TYR A 161 6.75 16.57 -3.14
CA TYR A 161 6.62 15.29 -3.82
C TYR A 161 7.28 14.13 -3.08
N PRO A 162 8.52 14.24 -2.55
CA PRO A 162 9.13 13.15 -1.78
C PRO A 162 8.31 12.79 -0.53
N SER A 163 7.80 13.81 0.20
CA SER A 163 6.97 13.60 1.39
C SER A 163 5.66 12.86 1.09
N LEU A 164 5.08 13.10 -0.08
CA LEU A 164 3.83 12.45 -0.50
C LEU A 164 4.10 11.06 -1.06
N ALA A 165 5.13 10.91 -1.89
CA ALA A 165 5.50 9.65 -2.53
C ALA A 165 5.82 8.56 -1.49
N LEU A 166 6.46 8.92 -0.37
CA LEU A 166 6.78 8.00 0.73
C LEU A 166 5.56 7.23 1.25
N PHE A 167 4.41 7.89 1.39
CA PHE A 167 3.21 7.28 1.99
C PHE A 167 2.14 6.87 1.00
N LEU A 168 2.13 7.48 -0.19
CA LEU A 168 1.19 7.12 -1.24
C LEU A 168 1.71 5.97 -2.10
N GLY A 169 3.01 5.64 -2.03
CA GLY A 169 3.62 4.55 -2.80
C GLY A 169 3.56 4.80 -4.32
N THR A 170 3.39 6.06 -4.72
CA THR A 170 3.08 6.42 -6.11
C THR A 170 4.27 6.91 -6.90
N GLY A 171 5.44 7.08 -6.24
CA GLY A 171 6.68 7.53 -6.89
C GLY A 171 6.45 8.72 -7.82
N ASN A 172 6.75 8.54 -9.10
CA ASN A 172 6.64 9.58 -10.13
C ASN A 172 5.19 9.93 -10.52
N ALA A 173 4.19 9.12 -10.15
CA ALA A 173 2.77 9.41 -10.41
C ALA A 173 2.17 10.38 -9.36
N THR A 174 2.88 10.65 -8.27
CA THR A 174 2.47 11.55 -7.18
C THR A 174 1.92 12.90 -7.66
N PRO A 175 2.54 13.61 -8.64
CA PRO A 175 2.05 14.90 -9.12
C PRO A 175 0.63 14.87 -9.72
N ASP A 176 0.22 13.72 -10.25
CA ASP A 176 -1.05 13.52 -10.95
C ASP A 176 -2.18 13.02 -10.04
N LEU A 177 -1.89 12.70 -8.78
CA LEU A 177 -2.93 12.29 -7.84
C LEU A 177 -3.86 13.46 -7.49
N PRO A 178 -5.10 13.16 -7.08
CA PRO A 178 -6.02 14.17 -6.55
C PRO A 178 -5.44 14.96 -5.37
N THR A 179 -5.64 16.28 -5.39
CA THR A 179 -5.15 17.21 -4.34
C THR A 179 -5.66 16.84 -2.94
N VAL A 180 -6.85 16.25 -2.85
CA VAL A 180 -7.41 15.76 -1.57
C VAL A 180 -6.52 14.71 -0.89
N MET A 181 -5.72 13.93 -1.64
CA MET A 181 -4.79 12.96 -1.05
C MET A 181 -3.64 13.66 -0.31
N MET A 182 -3.06 14.69 -0.93
CA MET A 182 -2.04 15.54 -0.29
C MET A 182 -2.60 16.21 0.97
N GLU A 183 -3.81 16.78 0.88
CA GLU A 183 -4.45 17.45 2.00
C GLU A 183 -4.64 16.50 3.19
N ARG A 184 -5.25 15.34 2.96
CA ARG A 184 -5.53 14.35 4.02
C ARG A 184 -4.30 13.87 4.75
N LEU A 185 -3.16 13.77 4.06
CA LEU A 185 -1.91 13.31 4.65
C LEU A 185 -1.41 14.20 5.79
N TYR A 186 -1.77 15.49 5.77
CA TYR A 186 -1.33 16.48 6.74
C TYR A 186 -2.41 16.94 7.72
N THR A 187 -3.69 16.77 7.38
CA THR A 187 -4.81 17.33 8.17
C THR A 187 -5.67 16.28 8.86
N SER A 188 -5.59 15.02 8.44
CA SER A 188 -6.40 13.93 9.00
C SER A 188 -5.72 13.32 10.21
N SER A 189 -6.37 13.34 11.38
CA SER A 189 -5.86 12.65 12.57
C SER A 189 -6.00 11.13 12.51
N THR A 190 -6.74 10.62 11.52
CA THR A 190 -6.89 9.18 11.31
C THR A 190 -5.93 8.70 10.25
N TYR A 191 -5.93 9.29 9.06
CA TYR A 191 -5.13 8.84 7.93
C TYR A 191 -3.78 9.56 7.79
N GLY A 192 -3.64 10.75 8.37
CA GLY A 192 -2.54 11.65 8.07
C GLY A 192 -1.23 11.20 8.69
N MET A 193 -0.33 10.68 7.87
CA MET A 193 0.99 10.23 8.29
C MET A 193 1.94 11.39 8.65
N TRP A 194 1.65 12.59 8.15
CA TRP A 194 2.29 13.84 8.53
C TRP A 194 1.41 14.71 9.42
N TYR A 195 0.34 14.15 10.00
CA TYR A 195 -0.52 14.89 10.91
C TYR A 195 0.12 15.01 12.31
N PRO A 196 0.05 16.20 12.93
CA PRO A 196 -0.33 17.48 12.34
C PRO A 196 0.81 18.08 11.49
N VAL A 197 0.46 18.90 10.50
CA VAL A 197 1.45 19.73 9.78
C VAL A 197 2.25 20.61 10.75
N ASP A 198 3.58 20.66 10.57
CA ASP A 198 4.43 21.61 11.29
C ASP A 198 4.65 22.86 10.41
N PRO A 199 4.16 24.05 10.81
CA PRO A 199 4.33 25.28 10.03
C PRO A 199 5.77 25.79 9.93
N GLN A 200 6.73 25.15 10.59
CA GLN A 200 8.16 25.46 10.50
C GLN A 200 9.00 24.35 9.84
N MET A 201 8.56 23.09 9.89
CA MET A 201 9.31 21.92 9.38
C MET A 201 8.62 21.17 8.25
N LEU A 202 7.40 21.56 7.85
CA LEU A 202 6.48 20.82 6.96
C LEU A 202 5.91 19.57 7.63
N THR A 203 6.77 18.71 8.17
CA THR A 203 6.41 17.43 8.76
C THR A 203 6.61 17.39 10.27
N SER A 204 5.86 16.53 10.95
CA SER A 204 6.02 16.30 12.40
C SER A 204 7.35 15.61 12.72
N ASN A 205 7.94 15.95 13.87
CA ASN A 205 9.16 15.31 14.36
C ASN A 205 8.84 13.91 14.90
N LEU A 206 9.49 12.88 14.35
CA LEU A 206 9.41 11.49 14.82
C LEU A 206 7.95 11.02 15.03
N PRO A 207 7.07 11.10 14.00
CA PRO A 207 5.68 10.72 14.18
C PRO A 207 5.59 9.25 14.59
N PRO A 208 4.68 8.91 15.54
CA PRO A 208 4.56 7.56 16.05
C PRO A 208 3.92 6.64 15.00
N MET A 209 4.62 5.54 14.73
CA MET A 209 4.26 4.55 13.73
C MET A 209 4.34 3.15 14.34
N VAL A 210 3.91 2.15 13.58
CA VAL A 210 4.12 0.75 13.93
C VAL A 210 4.75 0.00 12.76
N VAL A 211 5.64 -0.93 13.07
CA VAL A 211 6.09 -1.98 12.15
C VAL A 211 5.21 -3.21 12.33
N PHE A 212 4.91 -3.87 11.22
CA PHE A 212 4.13 -5.09 11.25
C PHE A 212 5.03 -6.31 11.56
N PRO A 213 4.46 -7.36 12.18
CA PRO A 213 5.17 -8.63 12.32
C PRO A 213 5.43 -9.28 10.95
N GLU A 214 6.12 -10.42 10.93
CA GLU A 214 6.43 -11.18 9.71
C GLU A 214 5.15 -11.48 8.90
N ALA A 215 4.99 -10.79 7.77
CA ALA A 215 3.81 -10.88 6.93
C ALA A 215 3.54 -12.32 6.46
N SER A 216 4.56 -13.01 5.94
CA SER A 216 4.38 -14.37 5.40
C SER A 216 3.91 -15.35 6.47
N ALA A 217 4.43 -15.24 7.70
CA ALA A 217 3.99 -16.06 8.84
C ALA A 217 2.52 -15.76 9.23
N ILE A 218 2.15 -14.48 9.32
CA ILE A 218 0.77 -14.07 9.60
C ILE A 218 -0.20 -14.65 8.57
N TYR A 219 0.11 -14.54 7.28
CA TYR A 219 -0.76 -15.03 6.22
C TYR A 219 -0.85 -16.57 6.18
N ALA A 220 0.24 -17.28 6.51
CA ALA A 220 0.24 -18.73 6.65
C ALA A 220 -0.65 -19.20 7.81
N ASP A 221 -0.55 -18.54 8.97
CA ASP A 221 -1.40 -18.84 10.14
C ASP A 221 -2.86 -18.46 9.87
N TRP A 222 -3.09 -17.35 9.18
CA TRP A 222 -4.44 -16.92 8.81
C TRP A 222 -5.09 -17.92 7.85
N LYS A 223 -4.36 -18.40 6.84
CA LYS A 223 -4.81 -19.48 5.96
C LYS A 223 -5.21 -20.71 6.76
N THR A 224 -4.34 -21.17 7.66
CA THR A 224 -4.60 -22.32 8.51
C THR A 224 -5.86 -22.11 9.37
N SER A 225 -6.04 -20.90 9.93
CA SER A 225 -7.25 -20.56 10.68
C SER A 225 -8.53 -20.61 9.82
N LEU A 226 -8.46 -20.26 8.54
CA LEU A 226 -9.60 -20.31 7.62
C LEU A 226 -9.93 -21.76 7.24
N GLU A 227 -8.92 -22.57 6.94
CA GLU A 227 -9.08 -24.01 6.64
C GLU A 227 -9.74 -24.73 7.83
N ASN A 228 -9.32 -24.43 9.06
CA ASN A 228 -9.93 -24.95 10.28
C ASN A 228 -11.40 -24.53 10.46
N LYS A 229 -11.84 -23.45 9.80
CA LYS A 229 -13.25 -23.00 9.78
C LYS A 229 -14.03 -23.57 8.59
N GLY A 230 -13.44 -24.46 7.80
CA GLY A 230 -14.09 -25.11 6.66
C GLY A 230 -14.01 -24.32 5.35
N VAL A 231 -13.15 -23.30 5.25
CA VAL A 231 -12.88 -22.62 3.98
C VAL A 231 -11.96 -23.49 3.12
N SER A 232 -12.34 -23.71 1.85
CA SER A 232 -11.48 -24.38 0.87
C SER A 232 -10.49 -23.38 0.30
N VAL A 233 -9.28 -23.29 0.85
CA VAL A 233 -8.19 -22.46 0.33
C VAL A 233 -7.40 -23.22 -0.74
N ARG A 234 -7.27 -22.65 -1.94
CA ARG A 234 -6.56 -23.25 -3.09
C ARG A 234 -5.52 -22.27 -3.63
N LEU A 235 -4.26 -22.55 -3.37
CA LEU A 235 -3.11 -21.80 -3.88
C LEU A 235 -2.66 -22.38 -5.23
N GLY A 236 -1.85 -21.65 -5.99
CA GLY A 236 -1.41 -22.06 -7.33
C GLY A 236 -2.56 -22.27 -8.33
N THR A 237 -3.73 -21.71 -8.04
CA THR A 237 -5.01 -21.97 -8.71
C THR A 237 -5.57 -20.67 -9.25
N GLN A 238 -5.49 -20.49 -10.57
CA GLN A 238 -5.91 -19.28 -11.24
C GLN A 238 -7.33 -19.42 -11.79
N VAL A 239 -8.20 -18.47 -11.44
CA VAL A 239 -9.47 -18.25 -12.14
C VAL A 239 -9.17 -17.50 -13.43
N LYS A 240 -9.35 -18.16 -14.58
CA LYS A 240 -9.04 -17.58 -15.90
C LYS A 240 -10.15 -16.70 -16.43
N GLU A 241 -11.37 -17.23 -16.39
CA GLU A 241 -12.51 -16.62 -17.07
C GLU A 241 -13.82 -17.00 -16.39
N VAL A 242 -14.76 -16.06 -16.35
CA VAL A 242 -16.17 -16.32 -16.08
C VAL A 242 -16.83 -16.72 -17.39
N LEU A 243 -17.15 -18.01 -17.54
CA LEU A 243 -17.77 -18.56 -18.74
C LEU A 243 -19.24 -18.14 -18.86
N SER A 244 -19.96 -18.12 -17.74
CA SER A 244 -21.35 -17.63 -17.68
C SER A 244 -21.70 -17.17 -16.28
N ARG A 245 -22.63 -16.22 -16.18
CA ARG A 245 -23.22 -15.82 -14.89
C ARG A 245 -24.69 -15.45 -15.01
N SER A 246 -25.53 -16.01 -14.15
CA SER A 246 -26.94 -15.66 -14.05
C SER A 246 -27.46 -15.83 -12.63
N LYS A 247 -28.58 -15.20 -12.31
CA LYS A 247 -29.21 -15.31 -10.99
C LYS A 247 -29.70 -16.74 -10.67
N HIS A 248 -29.97 -17.54 -11.69
CA HIS A 248 -30.56 -18.88 -11.55
C HIS A 248 -29.52 -20.00 -11.62
N GLU A 249 -28.52 -19.86 -12.49
CA GLU A 249 -27.49 -20.88 -12.73
C GLU A 249 -26.19 -20.60 -11.97
N GLY A 250 -26.10 -19.47 -11.27
CA GLY A 250 -24.91 -19.05 -10.56
C GLY A 250 -23.83 -18.54 -11.52
N VAL A 251 -22.57 -18.76 -11.15
CA VAL A 251 -21.37 -18.33 -11.86
C VAL A 251 -20.54 -19.55 -12.22
N ARG A 252 -20.30 -19.76 -13.52
CA ARG A 252 -19.42 -20.81 -14.04
C ARG A 252 -18.08 -20.21 -14.37
N VAL A 253 -17.01 -20.78 -13.82
CA VAL A 253 -15.65 -20.28 -14.00
C VAL A 253 -14.74 -21.35 -14.56
N ALA A 254 -13.84 -20.96 -15.46
CA ALA A 254 -12.71 -21.76 -15.90
C ALA A 254 -11.53 -21.55 -14.95
N ILE A 255 -10.94 -22.64 -14.48
CA ILE A 255 -9.87 -22.67 -13.50
C ILE A 255 -8.70 -23.47 -14.06
N GLY A 256 -7.49 -22.94 -13.92
CA GLY A 256 -6.26 -23.64 -14.30
C GLY A 256 -5.21 -23.60 -13.19
N SER A 257 -4.30 -24.57 -13.19
CA SER A 257 -3.17 -24.62 -12.27
C SER A 257 -1.99 -23.84 -12.83
N ARG A 258 -1.34 -23.00 -12.03
CA ARG A 258 -0.16 -22.24 -12.45
C ARG A 258 1.11 -23.11 -12.41
N LYS A 259 2.08 -22.88 -13.31
CA LYS A 259 3.39 -23.56 -13.24
C LYS A 259 4.13 -23.14 -11.95
N PRO A 260 4.78 -24.07 -11.23
CA PRO A 260 5.55 -23.77 -10.01
C PRO A 260 6.74 -22.83 -10.23
N ASP A 261 7.36 -22.81 -11.42
CA ASP A 261 8.49 -21.93 -11.75
C ASP A 261 8.08 -20.51 -12.14
N ASP A 262 6.77 -20.24 -12.16
CA ASP A 262 6.20 -18.91 -12.37
C ASP A 262 6.04 -18.20 -11.01
N THR A 263 6.98 -18.45 -10.09
CA THR A 263 7.14 -17.82 -8.76
C THR A 263 7.71 -16.43 -8.83
N THR A 264 7.89 -15.87 -10.03
CA THR A 264 7.73 -14.42 -10.16
C THR A 264 6.32 -14.13 -9.67
N THR A 265 6.22 -13.60 -8.44
CA THR A 265 5.14 -12.66 -8.10
C THR A 265 4.83 -11.90 -9.38
N ASP A 266 3.58 -11.90 -9.86
CA ASP A 266 3.10 -11.16 -11.05
C ASP A 266 3.23 -9.63 -10.87
N ASN A 267 4.37 -9.19 -10.38
CA ASN A 267 4.89 -7.83 -10.32
C ASN A 267 6.11 -7.69 -11.26
N ALA A 268 6.35 -8.64 -12.17
CA ALA A 268 7.45 -8.57 -13.13
C ALA A 268 6.96 -8.10 -14.52
N SER A 269 7.17 -6.82 -14.79
CA SER A 269 7.62 -6.26 -16.07
C SER A 269 6.87 -6.64 -17.37
N ASP A 270 5.90 -5.82 -17.76
CA ASP A 270 5.62 -5.60 -19.20
C ASP A 270 6.56 -4.50 -19.72
N SER A 271 7.85 -4.82 -19.89
CA SER A 271 8.77 -3.98 -20.65
C SER A 271 8.53 -4.19 -22.14
N GLU A 272 7.98 -3.17 -22.79
CA GLU A 272 8.05 -2.87 -24.24
C GLU A 272 8.07 -4.08 -25.19
N GLY A 273 6.89 -4.62 -25.48
CA GLY A 273 6.69 -5.52 -26.61
C GLY A 273 5.33 -6.19 -26.54
N LEU A 274 4.53 -6.10 -27.61
CA LEU A 274 3.26 -6.81 -27.73
C LEU A 274 3.46 -8.34 -27.62
N THR A 275 3.41 -8.89 -26.42
CA THR A 275 3.06 -10.28 -26.15
C THR A 275 2.43 -10.32 -24.77
N LYS A 276 1.16 -10.72 -24.72
CA LYS A 276 0.34 -10.88 -23.50
C LYS A 276 1.14 -11.62 -22.40
N PRO A 277 1.01 -11.26 -21.11
CA PRO A 277 1.57 -12.04 -20.02
C PRO A 277 1.15 -13.50 -20.20
N SER A 278 2.13 -14.40 -20.22
CA SER A 278 1.89 -15.83 -20.46
C SER A 278 1.20 -16.43 -19.25
N HIS A 279 -0.14 -16.37 -19.24
CA HIS A 279 -1.04 -17.11 -18.35
C HIS A 279 -1.06 -18.61 -18.73
N GLU A 280 0.14 -19.19 -18.85
CA GLU A 280 0.30 -20.60 -19.16
C GLU A 280 -0.03 -21.42 -17.92
N THR A 281 -1.26 -21.89 -17.87
CA THR A 281 -1.62 -22.93 -16.91
C THR A 281 -1.16 -24.29 -17.41
N VAL A 282 -0.82 -25.16 -16.47
CA VAL A 282 -0.50 -26.55 -16.77
C VAL A 282 -1.78 -27.36 -16.80
N GLY A 283 -1.91 -28.19 -17.83
CA GLY A 283 -3.00 -29.15 -17.95
C GLY A 283 -4.29 -28.56 -18.49
N GLN A 284 -5.34 -29.35 -18.43
CA GLN A 284 -6.66 -28.99 -18.95
C GLN A 284 -7.40 -28.13 -17.93
N ASP A 285 -7.97 -27.02 -18.39
CA ASP A 285 -8.80 -26.16 -17.56
C ASP A 285 -10.01 -26.95 -17.04
N THR A 286 -10.29 -26.77 -15.75
CA THR A 286 -11.47 -27.34 -15.09
C THR A 286 -12.56 -26.29 -14.99
N VAL A 287 -13.81 -26.72 -15.06
CA VAL A 287 -14.96 -25.82 -14.94
C VAL A 287 -15.68 -26.11 -13.64
N GLU A 288 -15.78 -25.10 -12.77
CA GLU A 288 -16.55 -25.18 -11.54
C GLU A 288 -17.69 -24.15 -11.54
N THR A 289 -18.73 -24.45 -10.77
CA THR A 289 -19.91 -23.59 -10.64
C THR A 289 -20.10 -23.19 -9.20
N PHE A 290 -20.28 -21.89 -8.97
CA PHE A 290 -20.53 -21.26 -7.68
C PHE A 290 -21.84 -20.49 -7.72
N ASP A 291 -22.41 -20.17 -6.57
CA ASP A 291 -23.63 -19.36 -6.52
C ASP A 291 -23.28 -17.86 -6.57
N GLU A 292 -22.15 -17.48 -5.98
CA GLU A 292 -21.64 -16.11 -5.97
C GLU A 292 -20.12 -16.08 -6.19
N ILE A 293 -19.63 -14.96 -6.74
CA ILE A 293 -18.21 -14.67 -6.91
C ILE A 293 -17.89 -13.30 -6.32
N VAL A 294 -16.77 -13.20 -5.61
CA VAL A 294 -16.22 -11.97 -5.05
C VAL A 294 -14.81 -11.77 -5.59
N PHE A 295 -14.59 -10.69 -6.32
CA PHE A 295 -13.28 -10.32 -6.81
C PHE A 295 -12.52 -9.53 -5.74
N CYS A 296 -11.43 -10.12 -5.24
CA CYS A 296 -10.46 -9.50 -4.34
C CYS A 296 -9.10 -9.34 -5.05
N VAL A 297 -9.16 -9.02 -6.35
CA VAL A 297 -8.04 -8.77 -7.26
C VAL A 297 -8.10 -7.33 -7.78
N LEU A 298 -7.06 -6.89 -8.50
CA LEU A 298 -7.03 -5.60 -9.18
C LEU A 298 -8.17 -5.48 -10.21
N ALA A 299 -8.59 -4.25 -10.50
CA ALA A 299 -9.75 -3.99 -11.36
C ALA A 299 -9.56 -4.48 -12.81
N ASP A 300 -8.35 -4.33 -13.35
CA ASP A 300 -7.93 -4.84 -14.66
C ASP A 300 -7.95 -6.37 -14.73
N THR A 301 -7.53 -7.04 -13.66
CA THR A 301 -7.63 -8.49 -13.51
C THR A 301 -9.07 -8.94 -13.39
N ALA A 302 -9.91 -8.24 -12.61
CA ALA A 302 -11.33 -8.55 -12.50
C ALA A 302 -12.06 -8.41 -13.85
N ILE A 303 -11.81 -7.34 -14.62
CA ILE A 303 -12.44 -7.16 -15.93
C ILE A 303 -11.95 -8.17 -16.96
N ARG A 304 -10.66 -8.56 -16.89
CA ARG A 304 -10.08 -9.63 -17.71
C ARG A 304 -10.75 -10.97 -17.42
N ILE A 305 -10.88 -11.35 -16.15
CA ILE A 305 -11.56 -12.58 -15.75
C ILE A 305 -13.04 -12.55 -16.12
N LEU A 306 -13.71 -11.39 -16.02
CA LEU A 306 -15.09 -11.27 -16.46
C LEU A 306 -15.27 -11.46 -17.97
N GLY A 307 -14.26 -11.15 -18.79
CA GLY A 307 -14.26 -11.36 -20.23
C GLY A 307 -15.54 -10.86 -20.91
N ASP A 308 -16.16 -11.72 -21.71
CA ASP A 308 -17.40 -11.41 -22.43
C ASP A 308 -18.63 -11.28 -21.51
N GLN A 309 -18.55 -11.82 -20.28
CA GLN A 309 -19.61 -11.68 -19.29
C GLN A 309 -19.64 -10.30 -18.63
N ALA A 310 -18.64 -9.44 -18.84
CA ALA A 310 -18.63 -8.09 -18.29
C ALA A 310 -19.72 -7.19 -18.89
N ARG A 311 -20.52 -6.55 -18.02
CA ARG A 311 -21.51 -5.54 -18.41
C ARG A 311 -20.83 -4.23 -18.82
N TRP A 312 -21.53 -3.41 -19.59
CA TRP A 312 -20.99 -2.10 -20.02
C TRP A 312 -20.50 -1.26 -18.84
N ILE A 313 -21.25 -1.23 -17.72
CA ILE A 313 -20.89 -0.42 -16.56
C ILE A 313 -19.64 -0.96 -15.86
N GLU A 314 -19.46 -2.28 -15.83
CA GLU A 314 -18.25 -2.90 -15.28
C GLU A 314 -17.05 -2.62 -16.19
N LYS A 315 -17.21 -2.75 -17.52
CA LYS A 315 -16.18 -2.34 -18.50
C LYS A 315 -15.76 -0.89 -18.30
N LYS A 316 -16.71 0.00 -18.02
CA LYS A 316 -16.43 1.41 -17.75
C LYS A 316 -15.72 1.63 -16.41
N VAL A 317 -16.24 1.08 -15.30
CA VAL A 317 -15.71 1.33 -13.96
C VAL A 317 -14.35 0.65 -13.77
N LEU A 318 -14.23 -0.61 -14.16
CA LEU A 318 -13.01 -1.40 -13.99
C LEU A 318 -11.95 -1.07 -15.03
N GLY A 319 -12.36 -0.65 -16.25
CA GLY A 319 -11.43 -0.31 -17.33
C GLY A 319 -10.85 1.11 -17.26
N TRP A 320 -11.30 1.95 -16.32
CA TRP A 320 -10.81 3.33 -16.15
C TRP A 320 -9.70 3.47 -15.10
N THR A 321 -9.33 2.38 -14.42
CA THR A 321 -8.23 2.39 -13.46
C THR A 321 -6.89 2.53 -14.19
N LYS A 322 -6.00 3.34 -13.62
CA LYS A 322 -4.61 3.46 -14.05
C LYS A 322 -3.72 2.84 -13.00
N TRP A 323 -2.70 2.12 -13.45
CA TRP A 323 -1.70 1.50 -12.61
C TRP A 323 -0.35 2.18 -12.84
N SER A 324 0.55 2.02 -11.90
CA SER A 324 1.94 2.42 -12.02
C SER A 324 2.77 1.24 -11.61
N ASP A 325 3.79 0.93 -12.40
CA ASP A 325 4.72 -0.13 -12.07
C ASP A 325 5.64 0.37 -10.96
N ASP A 326 5.86 -0.47 -9.97
CA ASP A 326 6.79 -0.22 -8.88
C ASP A 326 7.83 -1.34 -8.85
N VAL A 327 9.08 -0.96 -8.63
CA VAL A 327 10.21 -1.89 -8.55
C VAL A 327 10.81 -1.77 -7.16
N THR A 328 10.57 -2.80 -6.36
CA THR A 328 11.20 -2.92 -5.04
C THR A 328 12.52 -3.68 -5.16
N VAL A 329 13.61 -3.05 -4.73
CA VAL A 329 14.94 -3.67 -4.67
C VAL A 329 15.41 -3.70 -3.22
N THR A 330 15.71 -4.89 -2.68
CA THR A 330 16.36 -5.03 -1.38
C THR A 330 17.86 -5.26 -1.57
N HIS A 331 18.68 -4.41 -0.94
CA HIS A 331 20.14 -4.50 -0.96
C HIS A 331 20.72 -3.97 0.36
N ASP A 332 22.00 -4.29 0.63
CA ASP A 332 22.79 -3.74 1.74
C ASP A 332 23.97 -2.87 1.27
N ASP A 333 23.96 -2.45 0.00
CA ASP A 333 24.95 -1.55 -0.61
C ASP A 333 24.91 -0.15 0.04
N LEU A 334 25.72 0.04 1.07
CA LEU A 334 25.87 1.30 1.78
C LEU A 334 26.51 2.39 0.91
N ASP A 335 27.37 2.03 -0.05
CA ASP A 335 28.04 3.00 -0.92
C ASP A 335 27.04 3.62 -1.90
N TYR A 336 26.10 2.82 -2.43
CA TYR A 336 24.96 3.33 -3.19
C TYR A 336 24.13 4.32 -2.36
N MET A 337 23.79 3.96 -1.12
CA MET A 337 23.01 4.83 -0.25
C MET A 337 23.74 6.14 0.07
N LYS A 338 25.03 6.07 0.43
CA LYS A 338 25.89 7.23 0.68
C LYS A 338 26.09 8.11 -0.55
N LYS A 339 26.02 7.54 -1.76
CA LYS A 339 26.12 8.30 -2.99
C LYS A 339 24.91 9.20 -3.21
N TRP A 340 23.69 8.71 -2.96
CA TRP A 340 22.46 9.41 -3.33
C TRP A 340 21.74 10.11 -2.18
N TYR A 341 22.01 9.73 -0.93
CA TYR A 341 21.31 10.25 0.25
C TYR A 341 22.29 10.67 1.35
N GLU A 342 21.81 11.47 2.31
CA GLU A 342 22.48 11.68 3.59
C GLU A 342 22.00 10.64 4.60
N VAL A 343 22.86 9.67 4.92
CA VAL A 343 22.55 8.57 5.86
C VAL A 343 23.16 8.79 7.25
N GLU A 344 23.81 9.93 7.45
CA GLU A 344 24.48 10.33 8.70
C GLU A 344 24.15 11.81 8.98
N TYR A 345 24.37 12.24 10.23
CA TYR A 345 24.13 13.64 10.61
C TYR A 345 25.09 14.58 9.87
N ASN A 346 24.54 15.60 9.22
CA ASN A 346 25.29 16.59 8.46
C ASN A 346 25.25 17.97 9.14
N ASP A 347 26.36 18.34 9.79
CA ASP A 347 26.50 19.60 10.53
C ASP A 347 26.53 20.83 9.61
N GLN A 348 26.96 20.68 8.36
CA GLN A 348 27.10 21.80 7.43
C GLN A 348 25.75 22.38 7.02
N VAL A 349 24.73 21.52 6.96
CA VAL A 349 23.37 21.89 6.56
C VAL A 349 22.43 22.06 7.75
N ALA A 350 22.83 21.68 8.96
CA ALA A 350 21.99 21.80 10.16
C ALA A 350 21.77 23.26 10.56
N VAL A 351 20.56 23.57 11.05
CA VAL A 351 20.18 24.90 11.53
C VAL A 351 19.57 24.77 12.93
N THR A 352 20.00 25.62 13.86
CA THR A 352 19.55 25.61 15.26
C THR A 352 18.47 26.64 15.59
N ASP A 353 18.16 27.57 14.69
CA ASP A 353 17.05 28.54 14.84
C ASP A 353 16.15 28.59 13.61
N LEU A 354 14.86 28.36 13.83
CA LEU A 354 13.81 28.55 12.84
C LEU A 354 12.91 29.73 13.21
N LYS A 355 13.41 30.96 13.08
CA LYS A 355 12.61 32.20 13.22
C LYS A 355 11.76 32.17 14.49
N GLN A 356 12.41 32.04 15.65
CA GLN A 356 11.83 32.02 17.02
C GLN A 356 11.54 30.63 17.60
N ARG A 357 11.96 29.54 16.96
CA ARG A 357 12.01 28.22 17.59
C ARG A 357 13.46 27.77 17.71
N ASP A 358 13.92 27.65 18.94
CA ASP A 358 15.22 27.06 19.25
C ASP A 358 15.16 25.55 19.02
N GLU A 359 16.04 25.08 18.15
CA GLU A 359 16.13 23.71 17.67
C GLU A 359 17.47 23.07 18.08
N SER A 360 18.28 23.77 18.88
CA SER A 360 19.59 23.31 19.35
C SER A 360 19.49 21.94 20.01
N ALA A 361 18.45 21.70 20.83
CA ALA A 361 18.23 20.41 21.46
C ALA A 361 17.93 19.27 20.45
N ARG A 362 17.25 19.57 19.34
CA ARG A 362 16.96 18.59 18.27
C ARG A 362 18.24 18.27 17.49
N VAL A 363 19.01 19.28 17.16
CA VAL A 363 20.31 19.16 16.49
C VAL A 363 21.30 18.33 17.33
N GLU A 364 21.42 18.62 18.63
CA GLU A 364 22.31 17.86 19.53
C GLU A 364 21.90 16.39 19.69
N ARG A 365 20.59 16.09 19.66
CA ARG A 365 20.11 14.70 19.64
C ARG A 365 20.46 14.04 18.31
N ALA A 366 20.14 14.68 17.19
CA ALA A 366 20.41 14.15 15.85
C ALA A 366 21.89 13.84 15.64
N ARG A 367 22.80 14.69 16.12
CA ARG A 367 24.24 14.46 16.06
C ARG A 367 24.68 13.12 16.69
N LYS A 368 23.92 12.62 17.68
CA LYS A 368 24.23 11.39 18.41
C LYS A 368 23.48 10.17 17.89
N SER A 369 22.28 10.36 17.34
CA SER A 369 21.34 9.26 17.09
C SER A 369 20.72 9.21 15.70
N PHE A 370 20.91 10.21 14.84
CA PHE A 370 20.29 10.23 13.50
C PHE A 370 20.80 9.06 12.66
N ARG A 371 19.88 8.14 12.34
CA ARG A 371 20.11 6.91 11.59
C ARG A 371 18.83 6.59 10.82
N PRO A 372 18.53 7.39 9.79
CA PRO A 372 17.28 7.34 9.03
C PRO A 372 17.10 6.02 8.27
#